data_AF-A0A933JIZ3-F1
#
_entry.id   AF-A0A933JIZ3-F1
#
_cell.length_a   1.000
_cell.length_b   1.000
_cell.length_c   1.000
_cell.angle_alpha   90.00
_cell.angle_beta   90.00
_cell.angle_gamma   90.00
#
_symmetry.space_group_name_H-M   'P 1'
#
loop_
_entity.id
_entity.type
_entity.pdbx_description
1 polymer ?
#
loop_
_entity_poly.entity_id
_entity_poly.type
_entity_poly.pdbx_seq_one_letter_code
_entity_poly.pdbx_strand_id
1 'polypeptide(L)'
;MKLTPLDIQQQQFKTALVGGFAQKEVDAYLDLVAAAFEEALHENIALKDQLKLKDAQIAEFEAREKAMKEMMLTAAKVAEELKAAANREAEARLTQAEAQAERVVRAAETRAERTIAEIAELRRQRAQVEGQLRGILEAHSRLLDATSEKTSDDVVDLETASKKRKKKTEDETARIQSLASKSG
;
A
#
# COMPACT_ATOMS: atom_id res chain seq x y z
N MET A 1 71.52 -34.27 -16.63
CA MET A 1 72.71 -33.58 -17.17
C MET A 1 73.72 -34.62 -17.63
N LYS A 2 74.66 -34.27 -18.51
CA LYS A 2 75.66 -35.21 -19.08
C LYS A 2 76.98 -35.27 -18.29
N LEU A 3 77.14 -34.47 -17.22
CA LEU A 3 78.36 -34.39 -16.42
C LEU A 3 77.99 -34.03 -14.97
N THR A 4 78.64 -34.67 -13.99
CA THR A 4 78.51 -34.42 -12.55
C THR A 4 79.79 -33.81 -11.97
N PRO A 5 79.77 -33.19 -10.78
CA PRO A 5 80.99 -32.75 -10.09
C PRO A 5 82.02 -33.88 -9.95
N LEU A 6 81.54 -35.09 -9.67
CA LEU A 6 82.37 -36.29 -9.56
C LEU A 6 83.03 -36.66 -10.91
N ASP A 7 82.28 -36.55 -12.02
CA ASP A 7 82.83 -36.80 -13.36
C ASP A 7 83.93 -35.78 -13.71
N ILE A 8 83.80 -34.52 -13.28
CA ILE A 8 84.81 -33.47 -13.48
C ILE A 8 86.07 -33.80 -12.67
N GLN A 9 85.90 -34.22 -11.42
CA GLN A 9 87.02 -34.53 -10.52
C GLN A 9 87.79 -35.79 -10.94
N GLN A 10 87.09 -36.78 -11.52
CA GLN A 10 87.68 -38.04 -12.00
C GLN A 10 88.19 -37.95 -13.45
N GLN A 11 88.08 -36.78 -14.10
CA GLN A 11 88.46 -36.62 -15.49
C GLN A 11 89.97 -36.77 -15.68
N GLN A 12 90.38 -37.77 -16.48
CA GLN A 12 91.78 -37.97 -16.82
C GLN A 12 92.11 -37.36 -18.19
N PHE A 13 93.31 -36.77 -18.29
CA PHE A 13 93.86 -36.22 -19.53
C PHE A 13 95.09 -37.01 -19.97
N LYS A 14 95.30 -37.14 -21.29
CA LYS A 14 96.49 -37.78 -21.85
C LYS A 14 97.71 -36.87 -21.66
N THR A 15 98.83 -37.42 -21.21
CA THR A 15 100.09 -36.69 -21.04
C THR A 15 100.72 -36.38 -22.40
N ALA A 16 101.12 -35.12 -22.63
CA ALA A 16 101.82 -34.69 -23.84
C ALA A 16 103.35 -34.69 -23.62
N LEU A 17 104.12 -35.15 -24.62
CA LEU A 17 105.57 -35.32 -24.54
C LEU A 17 106.38 -34.00 -24.59
N VAL A 18 105.82 -32.91 -25.14
CA VAL A 18 106.44 -31.58 -25.17
C VAL A 18 105.36 -30.51 -25.05
N GLY A 19 105.51 -29.54 -24.14
CA GLY A 19 104.65 -28.35 -24.04
C GLY A 19 103.27 -28.54 -23.38
N GLY A 20 103.06 -29.58 -22.56
CA GLY A 20 101.80 -29.83 -21.84
C GLY A 20 101.65 -29.03 -20.54
N PHE A 21 100.41 -28.99 -20.01
CA PHE A 21 100.11 -28.39 -18.71
C PHE A 21 100.59 -29.26 -17.54
N ALA A 22 100.93 -28.63 -16.42
CA ALA A 22 101.35 -29.34 -15.21
C ALA A 22 100.17 -30.11 -14.59
N GLN A 23 100.30 -31.44 -14.48
CA GLN A 23 99.22 -32.32 -13.99
C GLN A 23 98.64 -31.87 -12.64
N LYS A 24 99.49 -31.51 -11.68
CA LYS A 24 99.04 -31.03 -10.35
C LYS A 24 98.23 -29.74 -10.41
N GLU A 25 98.55 -28.84 -11.33
CA GLU A 25 97.80 -27.58 -11.50
C GLU A 25 96.45 -27.85 -12.16
N VAL A 26 96.41 -28.78 -13.12
CA VAL A 26 95.17 -29.23 -13.75
C VAL A 26 94.25 -29.92 -12.74
N ASP A 27 94.78 -30.83 -11.91
CA ASP A 27 94.02 -31.52 -10.87
C ASP A 27 93.43 -30.52 -9.85
N ALA A 28 94.23 -29.57 -9.37
CA ALA A 28 93.76 -28.53 -8.45
C ALA A 28 92.69 -27.62 -9.08
N TYR A 29 92.79 -27.34 -10.38
CA TYR A 29 91.77 -26.60 -11.11
C TYR A 29 90.49 -27.42 -11.29
N LEU A 30 90.59 -28.72 -11.59
CA LEU A 30 89.43 -29.62 -11.66
C LEU A 30 88.69 -29.71 -10.33
N ASP A 31 89.41 -29.76 -9.20
CA ASP A 31 88.80 -29.72 -7.86
C ASP A 31 88.02 -28.42 -7.62
N LEU A 32 88.60 -27.27 -7.99
CA LEU A 32 87.93 -25.97 -7.89
C LEU A 32 86.68 -25.92 -8.77
N VAL A 33 86.78 -26.38 -10.02
CA VAL A 33 85.65 -26.40 -10.96
C VAL A 33 84.56 -27.36 -10.49
N ALA A 34 84.92 -28.54 -9.96
CA ALA A 34 83.97 -29.49 -9.40
C ALA A 34 83.20 -28.88 -8.22
N ALA A 35 83.89 -28.23 -7.29
CA ALA A 35 83.25 -27.55 -6.15
C ALA A 35 82.31 -26.42 -6.59
N ALA A 36 82.75 -25.55 -7.50
CA ALA A 36 81.92 -24.48 -8.03
C ALA A 36 80.71 -25.02 -8.82
N PHE A 37 80.88 -26.14 -9.53
CA PHE A 37 79.80 -26.80 -10.25
C PHE A 37 78.78 -27.45 -9.31
N GLU A 38 79.23 -28.03 -8.20
CA GLU A 38 78.36 -28.56 -7.14
C GLU A 38 77.53 -27.46 -6.49
N GLU A 39 78.15 -26.33 -6.14
CA GLU A 39 77.44 -25.16 -5.58
C GLU A 39 76.39 -24.63 -6.57
N ALA A 40 76.75 -24.46 -7.84
CA ALA A 40 75.83 -24.02 -8.88
C ALA A 40 74.67 -25.01 -9.09
N LEU A 41 74.91 -26.33 -8.95
CA LEU A 41 73.85 -27.34 -9.02
C LEU A 41 72.89 -27.24 -7.84
N HIS A 42 73.41 -27.08 -6.62
CA HIS A 42 72.59 -26.89 -5.43
C HIS A 42 71.72 -25.64 -5.53
N GLU A 43 72.30 -24.51 -5.95
CA GLU A 43 71.56 -23.27 -6.17
C GLU A 43 70.49 -23.46 -7.27
N ASN A 44 70.82 -24.14 -8.36
CA ASN A 44 69.87 -24.39 -9.45
C ASN A 44 68.67 -25.24 -8.98
N ILE A 45 68.90 -26.25 -8.14
CA ILE A 45 67.82 -27.06 -7.55
C ILE A 45 66.97 -26.18 -6.61
N ALA A 46 67.60 -25.43 -5.72
CA ALA A 46 66.89 -24.54 -4.79
C ALA A 46 66.03 -23.50 -5.52
N LEU A 47 66.57 -22.86 -6.57
CA LEU A 47 65.86 -21.91 -7.41
C LEU A 47 64.69 -22.57 -8.16
N LYS A 48 64.87 -23.78 -8.69
CA LYS A 48 63.78 -24.53 -9.35
C LYS A 48 62.65 -24.87 -8.39
N ASP A 49 62.97 -25.22 -7.15
CA ASP A 49 61.94 -25.52 -6.15
C ASP A 49 61.23 -24.26 -5.67
N GLN A 50 61.95 -23.14 -5.52
CA GLN A 50 61.33 -21.83 -5.27
C GLN A 50 60.43 -21.40 -6.42
N LEU A 51 60.86 -21.59 -7.67
CA LEU A 51 60.06 -21.28 -8.85
C LEU A 51 58.74 -22.06 -8.84
N LYS A 52 58.81 -23.39 -8.64
CA LYS A 52 57.60 -24.23 -8.54
C LYS A 52 56.65 -23.78 -7.44
N LEU A 53 57.18 -23.41 -6.27
CA LEU A 53 56.36 -22.90 -5.17
C LEU A 53 55.68 -21.58 -5.55
N LYS A 54 56.40 -20.68 -6.21
CA LYS A 54 55.86 -19.40 -6.67
C LYS A 54 54.82 -19.57 -7.77
N ASP A 55 55.05 -20.47 -8.72
CA ASP A 55 54.09 -20.81 -9.77
C ASP A 55 52.79 -21.38 -9.17
N ALA A 56 52.90 -22.24 -8.15
CA ALA A 56 51.73 -22.74 -7.43
C ALA A 56 50.96 -21.62 -6.70
N GLN A 57 51.66 -20.68 -6.06
CA GLN A 57 51.03 -19.51 -5.41
C GLN A 57 50.31 -18.62 -6.43
N ILE A 58 50.93 -18.38 -7.60
CA ILE A 58 50.31 -17.59 -8.67
C ILE A 58 49.04 -18.26 -9.17
N ALA A 59 49.08 -19.57 -9.43
CA ALA A 59 47.90 -20.32 -9.88
C ALA A 59 46.75 -20.27 -8.86
N GLU A 60 47.06 -20.34 -7.55
CA GLU A 60 46.06 -20.18 -6.49
C GLU A 60 45.45 -18.76 -6.51
N PHE A 61 46.28 -17.73 -6.64
CA PHE A 61 45.79 -16.35 -6.71
C PHE A 61 44.92 -16.10 -7.95
N GLU A 62 45.31 -16.61 -9.11
CA GLU A 62 44.51 -16.51 -10.34
C GLU A 62 43.15 -17.22 -10.18
N ALA A 63 43.13 -18.41 -9.58
CA ALA A 63 41.89 -19.12 -9.30
C ALA A 63 40.98 -18.34 -8.34
N ARG A 64 41.55 -17.75 -7.29
CA ARG A 64 40.81 -16.92 -6.33
C ARG A 64 40.28 -15.64 -6.99
N GLU A 65 41.08 -14.99 -7.82
CA GLU A 65 40.66 -13.79 -8.56
C GLU A 65 39.50 -14.11 -9.50
N LYS A 66 39.57 -15.24 -10.21
CA LYS A 66 38.47 -15.70 -11.07
C LYS A 66 37.18 -15.93 -10.28
N ALA A 67 37.25 -16.65 -9.16
CA ALA A 67 36.10 -16.89 -8.29
C ALA A 67 35.52 -15.57 -7.74
N MET A 68 36.38 -14.61 -7.37
CA MET A 68 35.97 -13.29 -6.90
C MET A 68 35.23 -12.52 -8.00
N LYS A 69 35.74 -12.53 -9.24
CA LYS A 69 35.10 -11.89 -10.39
C LYS A 69 33.73 -12.50 -10.68
N GLU A 70 33.62 -13.83 -10.67
CA GLU A 70 32.34 -14.54 -10.86
C GLU A 70 31.33 -14.20 -9.76
N MET A 71 31.79 -14.13 -8.51
CA MET A 71 30.96 -13.71 -7.37
C MET A 71 30.50 -12.26 -7.52
N MET A 72 31.37 -11.33 -7.94
CA MET A 72 31.00 -9.92 -8.16
C MET A 72 29.96 -9.77 -9.27
N LEU A 73 30.09 -10.52 -10.36
CA LEU A 73 29.11 -10.51 -11.45
C LEU A 73 27.75 -11.03 -10.97
N THR A 74 27.77 -12.09 -10.16
CA THR A 74 26.54 -12.66 -9.58
C THR A 74 25.90 -11.68 -8.60
N ALA A 75 26.68 -11.05 -7.72
CA ALA A 75 26.20 -10.03 -6.79
C ALA A 75 25.57 -8.84 -7.52
N ALA A 76 26.21 -8.36 -8.61
CA ALA A 76 25.66 -7.28 -9.44
C ALA A 76 24.32 -7.69 -10.08
N LYS A 77 24.23 -8.92 -10.59
CA LYS A 77 22.98 -9.44 -11.17
C LYS A 77 21.86 -9.53 -10.12
N VAL A 78 22.17 -10.05 -8.93
CA VAL A 78 21.20 -10.12 -7.82
C VAL A 78 20.75 -8.73 -7.38
N ALA A 79 21.65 -7.75 -7.34
CA ALA A 79 21.30 -6.38 -7.00
C ALA A 79 20.33 -5.76 -8.02
N GLU A 80 20.56 -5.97 -9.31
CA GLU A 80 19.65 -5.50 -10.36
C GLU A 80 18.30 -6.23 -10.33
N GLU A 81 18.29 -7.54 -10.10
CA GLU A 81 17.05 -8.32 -9.93
C GLU A 81 16.24 -7.83 -8.73
N LEU A 82 16.90 -7.55 -7.60
CA LEU A 82 16.26 -7.01 -6.40
C LEU A 82 15.68 -5.62 -6.65
N LYS A 83 16.41 -4.76 -7.35
CA LYS A 83 15.93 -3.42 -7.72
C LYS A 83 14.72 -3.50 -8.65
N ALA A 84 14.75 -4.38 -9.64
CA ALA A 84 13.63 -4.60 -10.55
C ALA A 84 12.40 -5.16 -9.81
N ALA A 85 12.60 -6.09 -8.88
CA ALA A 85 11.52 -6.64 -8.05
C ALA A 85 10.90 -5.56 -7.15
N ALA A 86 11.73 -4.76 -6.48
CA ALA A 86 11.27 -3.67 -5.62
C ALA A 86 10.46 -2.62 -6.40
N ASN A 87 10.90 -2.25 -7.61
CA ASN A 87 10.14 -1.34 -8.47
C ASN A 87 8.78 -1.91 -8.87
N ARG A 88 8.73 -3.18 -9.28
CA ARG A 88 7.46 -3.84 -9.63
C ARG A 88 6.52 -3.94 -8.42
N GLU A 89 7.03 -4.25 -7.24
CA GLU A 89 6.22 -4.29 -6.02
C GLU A 89 5.70 -2.90 -5.65
N ALA A 90 6.53 -1.86 -5.79
CA ALA A 90 6.13 -0.49 -5.54
C ALA A 90 5.01 -0.05 -6.50
N GLU A 91 5.15 -0.31 -7.80
CA GLU A 91 4.12 -0.05 -8.81
C GLU A 91 2.82 -0.80 -8.48
N ALA A 92 2.90 -2.10 -8.17
CA ALA A 92 1.74 -2.90 -7.81
C ALA A 92 1.02 -2.35 -6.57
N ARG A 93 1.77 -1.92 -5.55
CA ARG A 93 1.20 -1.30 -4.35
C ARG A 93 0.54 0.04 -4.65
N LEU A 94 1.13 0.88 -5.50
CA LEU A 94 0.53 2.14 -5.92
C LEU A 94 -0.79 1.89 -6.66
N THR A 95 -0.80 1.00 -7.65
CA THR A 95 -2.03 0.65 -8.38
C THR A 95 -3.10 0.07 -7.46
N GLN A 96 -2.72 -0.77 -6.50
CA GLN A 96 -3.65 -1.31 -5.51
C GLN A 96 -4.23 -0.22 -4.60
N ALA A 97 -3.38 0.71 -4.15
CA ALA A 97 -3.81 1.84 -3.31
C ALA A 97 -4.75 2.79 -4.07
N GLU A 98 -4.44 3.10 -5.33
CA GLU A 98 -5.29 3.91 -6.22
C GLU A 98 -6.66 3.24 -6.43
N ALA A 99 -6.68 1.94 -6.77
CA ALA A 99 -7.92 1.20 -6.95
C ALA A 99 -8.76 1.14 -5.67
N GLN A 100 -8.11 1.01 -4.51
CA GLN A 100 -8.79 1.01 -3.22
C GLN A 100 -9.35 2.40 -2.89
N ALA A 101 -8.58 3.47 -3.14
CA ALA A 101 -9.02 4.84 -2.94
C ALA A 101 -10.24 5.15 -3.82
N GLU A 102 -10.20 4.78 -5.10
CA GLU A 102 -11.32 4.96 -6.02
C GLU A 102 -12.57 4.21 -5.56
N ARG A 103 -12.42 2.97 -5.09
CA ARG A 103 -13.54 2.20 -4.50
C ARG A 103 -14.14 2.90 -3.29
N VAL A 104 -13.32 3.44 -2.40
CA VAL A 104 -13.78 4.16 -1.21
C VAL A 104 -14.55 5.42 -1.60
N VAL A 105 -14.02 6.21 -2.55
CA VAL A 105 -14.67 7.43 -3.05
C VAL A 105 -16.02 7.09 -3.68
N ARG A 106 -16.06 6.14 -4.62
CA ARG A 106 -17.32 5.72 -5.25
C ARG A 106 -18.34 5.22 -4.23
N ALA A 107 -17.91 4.43 -3.25
CA ALA A 107 -18.80 3.96 -2.19
C ALA A 107 -19.35 5.10 -1.32
N ALA A 108 -18.54 6.14 -1.05
CA ALA A 108 -18.98 7.32 -0.33
C ALA A 108 -19.98 8.15 -1.15
N GLU A 109 -19.72 8.35 -2.44
CA GLU A 109 -20.62 9.04 -3.37
C GLU A 109 -21.98 8.34 -3.45
N THR A 110 -22.00 7.03 -3.67
CA THR A 110 -23.26 6.25 -3.70
C THR A 110 -24.02 6.35 -2.37
N ARG A 111 -23.33 6.35 -1.23
CA ARG A 111 -23.98 6.54 0.09
C ARG A 111 -24.55 7.95 0.23
N ALA A 112 -23.83 8.96 -0.25
CA ALA A 112 -24.30 10.34 -0.22
C ALA A 112 -25.56 10.51 -1.08
N GLU A 113 -25.55 10.00 -2.31
CA GLU A 113 -26.72 10.01 -3.21
C GLU A 113 -27.93 9.31 -2.58
N ARG A 114 -27.72 8.13 -2.00
CA ARG A 114 -28.76 7.40 -1.28
C ARG A 114 -29.33 8.22 -0.11
N THR A 115 -28.47 8.84 0.68
CA THR A 115 -28.88 9.67 1.82
C THR A 115 -29.69 10.88 1.35
N ILE A 116 -29.29 11.51 0.25
CA ILE A 116 -30.03 12.64 -0.35
C ILE A 116 -31.42 12.18 -0.82
N ALA A 117 -31.51 11.03 -1.48
CA ALA A 117 -32.79 10.45 -1.91
C ALA A 117 -33.70 10.12 -0.72
N GLU A 118 -33.16 9.52 0.34
CA GLU A 118 -33.89 9.24 1.58
C GLU A 118 -34.40 10.53 2.25
N ILE A 119 -33.59 11.59 2.31
CA ILE A 119 -34.00 12.91 2.82
C ILE A 119 -35.12 13.50 1.98
N ALA A 120 -35.04 13.40 0.65
CA ALA A 120 -36.06 13.92 -0.25
C ALA A 120 -37.41 13.21 -0.05
N GLU A 121 -37.40 11.88 0.08
CA GLU A 121 -38.61 11.09 0.35
C GLU A 121 -39.20 11.42 1.73
N LEU A 122 -38.37 11.51 2.77
CA LEU A 122 -38.83 11.92 4.11
C LEU A 122 -39.47 13.31 4.10
N ARG A 123 -38.91 14.27 3.33
CA ARG A 123 -39.51 15.60 3.16
C ARG A 123 -40.86 15.53 2.45
N ARG A 124 -41.00 14.69 1.43
CA ARG A 124 -42.26 14.46 0.72
C ARG A 124 -43.33 13.89 1.66
N GLN A 125 -42.96 12.86 2.43
CA GLN A 125 -43.85 12.25 3.43
C GLN A 125 -44.28 13.27 4.50
N ARG A 126 -43.34 14.09 4.98
CA ARG A 126 -43.65 15.16 5.95
C ARG A 126 -44.68 16.15 5.38
N ALA A 127 -44.46 16.63 4.15
CA ALA A 127 -45.38 17.56 3.50
C ALA A 127 -46.78 16.95 3.27
N GLN A 128 -46.85 15.66 2.94
CA GLN A 128 -48.13 14.95 2.80
C GLN A 128 -48.88 14.88 4.13
N VAL A 129 -48.20 14.51 5.23
CA VAL A 129 -48.80 14.44 6.57
C VAL A 129 -49.24 15.83 7.04
N GLU A 130 -48.42 16.86 6.85
CA GLU A 130 -48.79 18.25 7.15
C GLU A 130 -50.04 18.68 6.37
N GLY A 131 -50.13 18.35 5.08
CA GLY A 131 -51.31 18.64 4.25
C GLY A 131 -52.56 17.90 4.72
N GLN A 132 -52.44 16.62 5.06
CA GLN A 132 -53.54 15.82 5.62
C GLN A 132 -54.04 16.40 6.95
N LEU A 133 -53.14 16.77 7.85
CA LEU A 133 -53.49 17.41 9.13
C LEU A 133 -54.20 18.76 8.92
N ARG A 134 -53.68 19.62 8.04
CA ARG A 134 -54.35 20.88 7.70
C ARG A 134 -55.77 20.65 7.17
N GLY A 135 -55.94 19.69 6.26
CA GLY A 135 -57.25 19.34 5.73
C GLY A 135 -58.24 18.86 6.80
N ILE A 136 -57.79 18.03 7.74
CA ILE A 136 -58.62 17.59 8.87
C ILE A 136 -59.01 18.78 9.77
N LEU A 137 -58.05 19.64 10.09
CA LEU A 137 -58.30 20.83 10.92
C LEU A 137 -59.27 21.80 10.25
N GLU A 138 -59.12 22.06 8.94
CA GLU A 138 -60.06 22.89 8.17
C GLU A 138 -61.46 22.28 8.13
N ALA A 139 -61.56 20.96 7.95
CA ALA A 139 -62.84 20.26 7.99
C ALA A 139 -63.51 20.39 9.37
N HIS A 140 -62.75 20.24 10.46
CA HIS A 140 -63.26 20.42 11.82
C HIS A 140 -63.64 21.88 12.11
N SER A 141 -62.87 22.85 11.63
CA SER A 141 -63.22 24.28 11.74
C SER A 141 -64.54 24.58 11.03
N ARG A 142 -64.72 24.12 9.80
CA ARG A 142 -65.98 24.30 9.04
C ARG A 142 -67.17 23.66 9.73
N LEU A 143 -66.99 22.50 10.34
CA LEU A 143 -68.04 21.85 11.13
C LEU A 143 -68.42 22.70 12.35
N LEU A 144 -67.43 23.24 13.06
CA LEU A 144 -67.66 24.13 14.20
C LEU A 144 -68.40 25.41 13.78
N ASP A 145 -67.97 26.05 12.70
CA ASP A 145 -68.62 27.25 12.14
C ASP A 145 -70.08 26.95 11.78
N ALA A 146 -70.34 25.84 11.09
CA ALA A 146 -71.70 25.42 10.73
C ALA A 146 -72.57 25.09 11.95
N THR A 147 -72.02 24.50 13.01
CA THR A 147 -72.75 24.32 14.28
C THR A 147 -72.98 25.64 15.01
N SER A 148 -72.05 26.59 14.96
CA SER A 148 -72.21 27.92 15.56
C SER A 148 -73.30 28.72 14.86
N GLU A 149 -73.34 28.72 13.52
CA GLU A 149 -74.40 29.37 12.73
C GLU A 149 -75.77 28.75 13.02
N LYS A 150 -75.88 27.42 13.04
CA LYS A 150 -77.13 26.73 13.43
C LYS A 150 -77.55 27.05 14.85
N THR A 151 -76.61 27.08 15.80
CA THR A 151 -76.91 27.45 17.18
C THR A 151 -77.39 28.90 17.28
N SER A 152 -76.82 29.81 16.48
CA SER A 152 -77.26 31.21 16.41
C SER A 152 -78.67 31.33 15.81
N ASP A 153 -78.95 30.64 14.70
CA ASP A 153 -80.27 30.63 14.06
C ASP A 153 -81.33 30.00 14.97
N ASP A 154 -81.02 28.87 15.63
CA ASP A 154 -81.91 28.22 16.60
C ASP A 154 -82.20 29.16 17.79
N VAL A 155 -81.22 29.92 18.26
CA VAL A 155 -81.41 30.90 19.36
C VAL A 155 -82.30 32.06 18.90
N VAL A 156 -82.11 32.57 17.67
CA VAL A 156 -82.94 33.65 17.10
C VAL A 156 -84.38 33.17 16.90
N ASP A 157 -84.59 31.95 16.41
CA ASP A 157 -85.91 31.35 16.24
C ASP A 157 -86.61 31.09 17.58
N LEU A 158 -85.88 30.64 18.61
CA LEU A 158 -86.41 30.48 19.96
C LEU A 158 -86.76 31.84 20.60
N GLU A 159 -85.96 32.88 20.39
CA GLU A 159 -86.25 34.23 20.86
C GLU A 159 -87.49 34.83 20.17
N THR A 160 -87.61 34.68 18.85
CA THR A 160 -88.75 35.19 18.09
C THR A 160 -90.03 34.43 18.45
N ALA A 161 -89.95 33.11 18.62
CA ALA A 161 -91.06 32.29 19.11
C ALA A 161 -91.48 32.71 20.54
N SER A 162 -90.53 33.00 21.42
CA SER A 162 -90.81 33.48 22.78
C SER A 162 -91.47 34.87 22.79
N LYS A 163 -91.00 35.81 21.95
CA LYS A 163 -91.61 37.15 21.77
C LYS A 163 -93.05 37.03 21.21
N LYS A 164 -93.28 36.14 20.24
CA LYS A 164 -94.60 35.91 19.65
C LYS A 164 -95.58 35.25 20.64
N ARG A 165 -95.10 34.32 21.48
CA ARG A 165 -95.90 33.75 22.59
C ARG A 165 -96.26 34.81 23.63
N LYS A 166 -95.31 35.65 24.06
CA LYS A 166 -95.59 36.77 24.99
C LYS A 166 -96.65 37.73 24.44
N LYS A 167 -96.54 38.12 23.18
CA LYS A 167 -97.54 39.00 22.54
C LYS A 167 -98.93 38.35 22.45
N LYS A 168 -98.99 37.05 22.14
CA LYS A 168 -100.26 36.30 22.12
C LYS A 168 -100.88 36.19 23.52
N THR A 169 -100.08 35.95 24.55
CA THR A 169 -100.59 35.92 25.93
C THR A 169 -101.07 37.29 26.40
N GLU A 170 -100.39 38.38 26.01
CA GLU A 170 -100.82 39.74 26.32
C GLU A 170 -102.15 40.09 25.64
N ASP A 171 -102.30 39.79 24.34
CA ASP A 171 -103.55 39.97 23.60
C ASP A 171 -104.71 39.13 24.18
N GLU A 172 -104.44 37.91 24.63
CA GLU A 172 -105.42 37.02 25.24
C GLU A 172 -105.85 37.50 26.64
N THR A 173 -104.90 37.99 27.45
CA THR A 173 -105.24 38.65 28.73
C THR A 173 -106.04 39.92 28.54
N ALA A 174 -105.74 40.74 27.53
CA ALA A 174 -106.51 41.95 27.21
C ALA A 174 -107.94 41.61 26.75
N ARG A 175 -108.11 40.53 25.96
CA ARG A 175 -109.44 40.03 25.57
C ARG A 175 -110.26 39.54 26.75
N ILE A 176 -109.67 38.75 27.66
CA ILE A 176 -110.36 38.26 28.86
C ILE A 176 -110.79 39.42 29.77
N GLN A 177 -109.92 40.43 29.97
CA GLN A 177 -110.27 41.63 30.71
C GLN A 177 -111.41 42.44 30.05
N SER A 178 -111.45 42.50 28.72
CA SER A 178 -112.53 43.20 27.98
C SER A 178 -113.88 42.47 27.99
N LEU A 179 -113.88 41.15 28.20
CA LEU A 179 -115.10 40.34 28.33
C LEU A 179 -115.65 40.41 29.76
N ALA A 180 -114.76 40.45 30.76
CA ALA A 180 -115.15 40.64 32.17
C ALA A 180 -115.82 42.01 32.43
N SER A 181 -115.48 43.04 31.66
CA SER A 181 -116.09 44.38 31.78
C SER A 181 -117.42 44.55 31.02
N LYS A 182 -117.85 43.56 30.24
CA LYS A 182 -119.16 43.54 29.54
C LYS A 182 -120.20 42.63 30.19
N SER A 183 -119.89 42.00 31.32
CA SER A 183 -120.77 41.06 32.04
C SER A 183 -121.10 41.50 33.48
N GLY A 184 -120.86 42.76 33.84
CA GLY A 184 -121.32 43.41 35.07
C GLY A 184 -121.92 44.77 34.75
#